data_AF-A0A438BPN8-F1
#
_entry.id   AF-A0A438BPN8-F1
#
_cell.length_a   1.000
_cell.length_b   1.000
_cell.length_c   1.000
_cell.angle_alpha   90.00
_cell.angle_beta   90.00
_cell.angle_gamma   90.00
#
_symmetry.space_group_name_H-M   'P 1'
#
loop_
_entity.id
_entity.type
_entity.pdbx_description
1 polymer ?
#
loop_
_entity_poly.entity_id
_entity_poly.type
_entity_poly.pdbx_seq_one_letter_code
_entity_poly.pdbx_strand_id
1 'polypeptide(L)'
;MGRPSFQLVGNFELGFVHLGTSKNQYLGIWYKKVTPRTVVWVANRELPVTDSSGVLKVTDQGSLVILNGSNGLIWSSNSSRSARNPTAQLLDSGNLVIKSGNDSDPDNFLWQSFDYPGDTLLPGMKHGRNTVTGLDRYLSSWKSNDDPSKGDFTYGLDPSGCPQLFLRSGSTVIFRSGPWNAFDMDGRTKSWNVYSTAYKDDCDSYALCGAYSTCNIHRSPRCGCMKGFVPKFPYQWDTMDWSNGCVRKTSLDCQKGDGFAKCSGVKLPDTRNSWFNESMNLKECASLCLRNCSCSAYTIQISKEEEVDACSGLVID
;
A
#
# COMPACT_ATOMS: atom_id res chain seq x y z
N MET A 1 10.77 -51.63 -10.83
CA MET A 1 10.60 -50.29 -11.43
C MET A 1 9.75 -49.45 -10.49
N GLY A 2 10.40 -48.64 -9.65
CA GLY A 2 9.72 -47.76 -8.70
C GLY A 2 9.24 -46.49 -9.41
N ARG A 3 7.97 -46.15 -9.22
CA ARG A 3 7.47 -44.80 -9.55
C ARG A 3 8.17 -43.81 -8.63
N PRO A 4 8.75 -42.71 -9.13
CA PRO A 4 9.21 -41.65 -8.25
C PRO A 4 7.98 -41.02 -7.59
N SER A 5 7.95 -41.04 -6.26
CA SER A 5 7.06 -40.22 -5.45
C SER A 5 7.50 -38.76 -5.60
N PHE A 6 6.82 -38.00 -6.46
CA PHE A 6 6.98 -36.55 -6.48
C PHE A 6 6.18 -35.97 -5.32
N GLN A 7 6.86 -35.61 -4.24
CA GLN A 7 6.31 -34.70 -3.24
C GLN A 7 6.20 -33.33 -3.92
N LEU A 8 5.02 -33.00 -4.45
CA LEU A 8 4.73 -31.70 -5.07
C LEU A 8 4.64 -30.65 -3.95
N VAL A 9 5.76 -30.03 -3.60
CA VAL A 9 5.82 -28.89 -2.67
C VAL A 9 5.61 -27.62 -3.48
N GLY A 10 4.60 -26.83 -3.11
CA GLY A 10 4.25 -25.56 -3.77
C GLY A 10 2.82 -25.13 -3.45
N ASN A 11 2.64 -23.89 -3.00
CA ASN A 11 1.34 -23.34 -2.61
C ASN A 11 0.59 -22.64 -3.76
N PHE A 12 1.29 -22.32 -4.85
CA PHE A 12 0.79 -21.52 -5.96
C PHE A 12 0.84 -22.28 -7.28
N GLU A 13 -0.04 -21.91 -8.20
CA GLU A 13 -0.07 -22.39 -9.58
C GLU A 13 -0.11 -21.18 -10.54
N LEU A 14 0.54 -21.33 -11.69
CA LEU A 14 0.55 -20.37 -12.79
C LEU A 14 -0.14 -20.99 -14.01
N GLY A 15 -0.95 -20.21 -14.70
CA GLY A 15 -1.51 -20.62 -15.98
C GLY A 15 -2.54 -19.64 -16.52
N PHE A 16 -3.16 -20.02 -17.63
CA PHE A 16 -4.24 -19.24 -18.22
C PHE A 16 -5.57 -19.50 -17.49
N VAL A 17 -6.26 -18.42 -17.17
CA VAL A 17 -7.55 -18.42 -16.48
C VAL A 17 -8.58 -17.62 -17.25
N HIS A 18 -9.83 -18.07 -17.13
CA HIS A 18 -11.01 -17.34 -17.55
C HIS A 18 -11.72 -16.84 -16.29
N LEU A 19 -12.16 -15.59 -16.31
CA LEU A 19 -12.85 -14.95 -15.19
C LEU A 19 -14.33 -14.78 -15.55
N GLY A 20 -15.21 -15.11 -14.61
CA GLY A 20 -16.66 -15.13 -14.82
C GLY A 20 -17.09 -15.98 -16.01
N THR A 21 -17.96 -15.39 -16.85
CA THR A 21 -18.46 -16.01 -18.09
C THR A 21 -17.73 -15.53 -19.35
N SER A 22 -16.65 -14.76 -19.19
CA SER A 22 -15.94 -14.17 -20.32
C SER A 22 -15.10 -15.21 -21.07
N LYS A 23 -14.96 -15.03 -22.39
CA LYS A 23 -13.98 -15.76 -23.21
C LYS A 23 -12.56 -15.20 -23.08
N ASN A 24 -12.43 -14.04 -22.42
CA ASN A 24 -11.15 -13.41 -22.18
C ASN A 24 -10.25 -14.32 -21.33
N GLN A 25 -9.03 -14.49 -21.81
CA GLN A 25 -8.04 -15.33 -21.19
C GLN A 25 -6.90 -14.45 -20.63
N TYR A 26 -6.58 -14.70 -19.37
CA TYR A 26 -5.55 -13.98 -18.62
C TYR A 26 -4.51 -14.96 -18.10
N LEU A 27 -3.23 -14.59 -18.13
CA LEU A 27 -2.21 -15.33 -17.39
C LEU A 27 -2.23 -14.88 -15.95
N GLY A 28 -2.48 -15.80 -15.02
CA GLY A 28 -2.56 -15.49 -13.59
C GLY A 28 -1.88 -16.51 -12.70
N ILE A 29 -1.64 -16.10 -11.46
CA ILE A 29 -1.14 -16.94 -10.37
C ILE A 29 -2.26 -17.07 -9.33
N TRP A 30 -2.51 -18.27 -8.83
CA TRP A 30 -3.53 -18.54 -7.80
C TRP A 30 -3.04 -19.55 -6.75
N TYR A 31 -3.74 -19.61 -5.62
CA TYR A 31 -3.51 -20.64 -4.61
C TYR A 31 -4.00 -22.01 -5.09
N LYS A 32 -3.11 -23.00 -5.07
CA LYS A 32 -3.36 -24.35 -5.56
C LYS A 32 -4.49 -25.09 -4.82
N LYS A 33 -4.55 -24.92 -3.50
CA LYS A 33 -5.40 -25.72 -2.60
C LYS A 33 -6.61 -24.95 -2.05
N VAL A 34 -6.87 -23.74 -2.56
CA VAL A 34 -7.98 -22.89 -2.10
C VAL A 34 -9.11 -22.95 -3.11
N THR A 35 -10.33 -23.18 -2.62
CA THR A 35 -11.57 -23.17 -3.42
C THR A 35 -12.59 -22.26 -2.73
N PRO A 36 -13.25 -21.34 -3.44
CA PRO A 36 -13.13 -21.05 -4.88
C PRO A 36 -11.73 -20.52 -5.25
N ARG A 37 -11.36 -20.61 -6.53
CA ARG A 37 -10.02 -20.22 -7.02
C ARG A 37 -9.77 -18.74 -6.71
N THR A 38 -8.70 -18.44 -5.99
CA THR A 38 -8.29 -17.06 -5.69
C THR A 38 -7.05 -16.68 -6.49
N VAL A 39 -7.24 -15.82 -7.48
CA VAL A 39 -6.16 -15.26 -8.30
C VAL A 39 -5.51 -14.12 -7.50
N VAL A 40 -4.18 -14.14 -7.39
CA VAL A 40 -3.40 -13.16 -6.62
C VAL A 40 -2.49 -12.29 -7.47
N TRP A 41 -2.33 -12.64 -8.74
CA TRP A 41 -1.54 -11.87 -9.69
C TRP A 41 -2.02 -12.15 -11.11
N VAL A 42 -2.04 -11.12 -11.97
CA VAL A 42 -2.46 -11.20 -13.37
C VAL A 42 -1.49 -10.39 -14.24
N ALA A 43 -0.90 -11.01 -15.26
CA ALA A 43 0.09 -10.37 -16.13
C ALA A 43 -0.57 -9.36 -17.08
N ASN A 44 -1.44 -9.86 -17.97
CA ASN A 44 -2.06 -9.11 -19.05
C ASN A 44 -3.43 -8.53 -18.62
N ARG A 45 -3.47 -7.92 -17.44
CA ARG A 45 -4.72 -7.44 -16.83
C ARG A 45 -5.46 -6.36 -17.64
N GLU A 46 -4.72 -5.55 -18.41
CA GLU A 46 -5.28 -4.48 -19.26
C GLU A 46 -5.69 -4.97 -20.66
N LEU A 47 -5.02 -6.01 -21.17
CA LEU A 47 -5.22 -6.51 -22.53
C LEU A 47 -5.39 -8.04 -22.52
N PRO A 48 -6.63 -8.54 -22.47
CA PRO A 48 -6.89 -9.97 -22.50
C PRO A 48 -6.55 -10.61 -23.84
N VAL A 49 -6.31 -11.92 -23.84
CA VAL A 49 -6.36 -12.73 -25.06
C VAL A 49 -7.83 -13.09 -25.33
N THR A 50 -8.38 -12.68 -26.47
CA THR A 50 -9.84 -12.76 -26.74
C THR A 50 -10.29 -14.06 -27.41
N ASP A 51 -9.36 -14.82 -27.98
CA ASP A 51 -9.62 -16.02 -28.78
C ASP A 51 -9.21 -17.32 -28.08
N SER A 52 -8.93 -17.26 -26.77
CA SER A 52 -8.50 -18.39 -25.92
C SER A 52 -7.28 -19.15 -26.44
N SER A 53 -6.48 -18.54 -27.31
CA SER A 53 -5.30 -19.14 -27.94
C SER A 53 -3.98 -18.62 -27.35
N GLY A 54 -4.03 -18.14 -26.11
CA GLY A 54 -2.90 -17.55 -25.41
C GLY A 54 -1.74 -18.52 -25.28
N VAL A 55 -0.55 -18.07 -25.67
CA VAL A 55 0.70 -18.82 -25.52
C VAL A 55 1.67 -18.03 -24.66
N LEU A 56 2.18 -18.67 -23.61
CA LEU A 56 3.25 -18.13 -22.78
C LEU A 56 4.60 -18.60 -23.33
N LYS A 57 5.51 -17.67 -23.59
CA LYS A 57 6.86 -17.98 -24.10
C LYS A 57 7.92 -17.16 -23.37
N VAL A 58 9.08 -17.77 -23.15
CA VAL A 58 10.30 -17.04 -22.74
C VAL A 58 11.13 -16.77 -23.99
N THR A 59 11.52 -15.53 -24.21
CA THR A 59 12.38 -15.14 -25.34
C THR A 59 13.84 -15.44 -25.03
N ASP A 60 14.68 -15.61 -26.06
CA ASP A 60 16.12 -15.83 -25.88
C ASP A 60 16.82 -14.67 -25.16
N GLN A 61 16.22 -13.48 -25.22
CA GLN A 61 16.68 -12.28 -24.52
C GLN A 61 16.32 -12.28 -23.03
N GLY A 62 15.44 -13.18 -22.57
CA GLY A 62 15.04 -13.29 -21.17
C GLY A 62 13.82 -12.45 -20.80
N SER A 63 12.90 -12.25 -21.74
CA SER A 63 11.59 -11.64 -21.47
C SER A 63 10.50 -12.70 -21.51
N LEU A 64 9.53 -12.60 -20.60
CA LEU A 64 8.31 -13.40 -20.63
C LEU A 64 7.29 -12.68 -21.50
N VAL A 65 6.77 -13.37 -22.52
CA VAL A 65 5.79 -12.81 -23.47
C VAL A 65 4.53 -13.66 -23.55
N ILE A 66 3.40 -12.98 -23.73
CA ILE A 66 2.11 -13.59 -24.02
C ILE A 66 1.75 -13.24 -25.45
N LEU A 67 1.47 -14.27 -26.26
CA LEU A 67 1.07 -14.15 -27.66
C LEU A 67 -0.37 -14.65 -27.84
N ASN A 68 -1.08 -14.11 -28.82
CA ASN A 68 -2.34 -14.68 -29.31
C ASN A 68 -2.09 -15.71 -30.44
N GLY A 69 -3.15 -16.27 -31.00
CA GLY A 69 -3.10 -17.35 -32.00
C GLY A 69 -2.57 -16.92 -33.36
N SER A 70 -2.53 -15.61 -33.63
CA SER A 70 -1.88 -15.03 -34.81
C SER A 70 -0.44 -14.57 -34.54
N ASN A 71 0.16 -14.98 -33.41
CA ASN A 71 1.47 -14.55 -32.93
C ASN A 71 1.60 -13.04 -32.64
N GLY A 72 0.47 -12.34 -32.47
CA GLY A 72 0.45 -10.96 -32.00
C GLY A 72 0.87 -10.86 -30.52
N LEU A 73 1.73 -9.90 -30.20
CA LEU A 73 2.20 -9.64 -28.84
C LEU A 73 1.10 -8.97 -28.01
N ILE A 74 0.70 -9.62 -26.92
CA ILE A 74 -0.32 -9.12 -25.99
C ILE A 74 0.31 -8.48 -24.76
N TRP A 75 1.36 -9.09 -24.23
CA TRP A 75 2.05 -8.59 -23.04
C TRP A 75 3.51 -9.04 -23.02
N SER A 76 4.38 -8.24 -22.41
CA SER A 76 5.80 -8.55 -22.20
C SER A 76 6.26 -8.05 -20.83
N SER A 77 7.10 -8.82 -20.15
CA SER A 77 7.75 -8.42 -18.90
C SER A 77 8.77 -7.29 -19.07
N ASN A 78 9.23 -7.07 -20.32
CA ASN A 78 10.21 -6.06 -20.72
C ASN A 78 11.48 -6.07 -19.84
N SER A 79 12.33 -7.08 -20.04
CA SER A 79 13.57 -7.22 -19.27
C SER A 79 14.60 -6.16 -19.65
N SER A 80 15.30 -5.63 -18.65
CA SER A 80 16.28 -4.53 -18.81
C SER A 80 17.63 -4.97 -19.37
N ARG A 81 17.91 -6.27 -19.37
CA ARG A 81 19.18 -6.88 -19.76
C ARG A 81 18.96 -8.20 -20.49
N SER A 82 19.80 -8.47 -21.48
CA SER A 82 19.81 -9.72 -22.24
C SER A 82 20.38 -10.87 -21.39
N ALA A 83 19.68 -12.00 -21.39
CA ALA A 83 20.08 -13.21 -20.68
C ALA A 83 20.85 -14.20 -21.56
N ARG A 84 21.53 -15.17 -20.94
CA ARG A 84 22.00 -16.39 -21.61
C ARG A 84 21.20 -17.57 -21.06
N ASN A 85 20.54 -18.33 -21.94
CA ASN A 85 19.67 -19.45 -21.58
C ASN A 85 18.67 -19.09 -20.47
N PRO A 86 17.82 -18.08 -20.69
CA PRO A 86 16.89 -17.63 -19.67
C PRO A 86 15.89 -18.72 -19.29
N THR A 87 15.54 -18.76 -18.01
CA THR A 87 14.50 -19.65 -17.48
C THR A 87 13.48 -18.84 -16.69
N ALA A 88 12.21 -19.19 -16.83
CA ALA A 88 11.13 -18.67 -16.00
C ALA A 88 10.80 -19.70 -14.91
N GLN A 89 10.65 -19.24 -13.67
CA GLN A 89 10.40 -20.10 -12.52
C GLN A 89 9.37 -19.46 -11.59
N LEU A 90 8.36 -20.22 -11.19
CA LEU A 90 7.46 -19.85 -10.10
C LEU A 90 8.05 -20.37 -8.79
N LEU A 91 8.36 -19.46 -7.86
CA LEU A 91 8.89 -19.80 -6.53
C LEU A 91 7.76 -20.18 -5.56
N ASP A 92 8.10 -20.86 -4.46
CA ASP A 92 7.14 -21.25 -3.42
C ASP A 92 6.45 -20.07 -2.72
N SER A 93 7.07 -18.87 -2.77
CA SER A 93 6.48 -17.61 -2.31
C SER A 93 5.35 -17.10 -3.20
N GLY A 94 5.19 -17.64 -4.41
CA GLY A 94 4.30 -17.13 -5.45
C GLY A 94 4.98 -16.11 -6.38
N ASN A 95 6.26 -15.81 -6.17
CA ASN A 95 7.01 -14.91 -7.06
C ASN A 95 7.39 -15.66 -8.36
N LEU A 96 6.83 -15.23 -9.49
CA LEU A 96 7.29 -15.61 -10.81
C LEU A 96 8.51 -14.78 -11.20
N VAL A 97 9.64 -15.43 -11.46
CA VAL A 97 10.92 -14.79 -11.76
C VAL A 97 11.50 -15.25 -13.10
N ILE A 98 12.30 -14.41 -13.73
CA ILE A 98 13.16 -14.78 -14.85
C ILE A 98 14.62 -14.69 -14.42
N LYS A 99 15.38 -15.76 -14.65
CA LYS A 99 16.81 -15.85 -14.34
C LYS A 99 17.63 -16.14 -15.58
N SER A 100 18.88 -15.70 -15.58
CA SER A 100 19.89 -16.14 -16.55
C SER A 100 20.44 -17.50 -16.11
N GLY A 101 20.62 -18.45 -17.04
CA GLY A 101 20.97 -19.83 -16.69
C GLY A 101 22.34 -20.01 -16.04
N ASN A 102 23.25 -19.05 -16.23
CA ASN A 102 24.60 -19.09 -15.66
C ASN A 102 24.74 -18.29 -14.37
N ASP A 103 23.65 -17.72 -13.84
CA ASP A 103 23.70 -16.89 -12.65
C ASP A 103 23.56 -17.75 -11.39
N SER A 104 24.60 -17.75 -10.56
CA SER A 104 24.62 -18.47 -9.29
C SER A 104 24.00 -17.65 -8.15
N ASP A 105 23.76 -16.35 -8.36
CA ASP A 105 23.12 -15.50 -7.37
C ASP A 105 21.60 -15.81 -7.34
N PRO A 106 21.07 -16.34 -6.22
CA PRO A 106 19.66 -16.69 -6.12
C PRO A 106 18.73 -15.48 -6.28
N ASP A 107 19.20 -14.26 -6.03
CA ASP A 107 18.40 -13.03 -5.95
C ASP A 107 18.61 -12.08 -7.15
N ASN A 108 19.53 -12.39 -8.05
CA ASN A 108 19.78 -11.60 -9.26
C ASN A 108 18.75 -11.93 -10.36
N PHE A 109 17.51 -11.52 -10.15
CA PHE A 109 16.44 -11.68 -11.14
C PHE A 109 16.54 -10.64 -12.26
N LEU A 110 16.29 -11.08 -13.50
CA LEU A 110 16.13 -10.19 -14.65
C LEU A 110 14.80 -9.44 -14.59
N TRP A 111 13.78 -10.14 -14.06
CA TRP A 111 12.43 -9.65 -13.86
C TRP A 111 11.75 -10.50 -12.78
N GLN A 112 10.85 -9.90 -12.01
CA GLN A 112 10.03 -10.59 -11.03
C GLN A 112 8.61 -10.02 -10.94
N SER A 113 7.63 -10.89 -10.73
CA SER A 113 6.22 -10.51 -10.56
C SER A 113 5.97 -9.66 -9.32
N PHE A 114 6.76 -9.84 -8.26
CA PHE A 114 6.65 -9.08 -7.01
C PHE A 114 6.92 -7.58 -7.16
N ASP A 115 7.55 -7.18 -8.27
CA ASP A 115 7.77 -5.78 -8.63
C ASP A 115 6.56 -5.12 -9.29
N TYR A 116 5.57 -5.91 -9.72
CA TYR A 116 4.38 -5.47 -10.44
C TYR A 116 3.12 -6.08 -9.81
N PRO A 117 2.78 -5.68 -8.57
CA PRO A 117 1.57 -6.13 -7.89
C PRO A 117 0.27 -5.81 -8.65
N GLY A 118 -0.76 -6.62 -8.40
CA GLY A 118 -2.15 -6.34 -8.77
C GLY A 118 -2.91 -5.67 -7.64
N ASP A 119 -3.96 -6.32 -7.17
CA ASP A 119 -4.77 -5.93 -6.01
C ASP A 119 -4.35 -6.62 -4.71
N THR A 120 -3.41 -7.57 -4.78
CA THR A 120 -3.01 -8.45 -3.69
C THR A 120 -1.55 -8.23 -3.29
N LEU A 121 -1.27 -8.19 -1.98
CA LEU A 121 0.08 -8.20 -1.41
C LEU A 121 0.34 -9.55 -0.73
N LEU A 122 1.25 -10.35 -1.30
CA LEU A 122 1.67 -11.64 -0.75
C LEU A 122 2.82 -11.49 0.26
N PRO A 123 2.99 -12.46 1.19
CA PRO A 123 4.16 -12.49 2.05
C PRO A 123 5.47 -12.44 1.25
N GLY A 124 6.38 -11.56 1.66
CA GLY A 124 7.66 -11.33 0.98
C GLY A 124 7.62 -10.30 -0.15
N MET A 125 6.44 -9.82 -0.57
CA MET A 125 6.34 -8.68 -1.47
C MET A 125 6.75 -7.39 -0.78
N LYS A 126 7.42 -6.51 -1.53
CA LYS A 126 7.74 -5.16 -1.08
C LYS A 126 6.62 -4.21 -1.49
N HIS A 127 6.24 -3.31 -0.59
CA HIS A 127 5.26 -2.25 -0.85
C HIS A 127 5.94 -0.89 -0.67
N GLY A 128 5.69 0.04 -1.59
CA GLY A 128 6.33 1.36 -1.64
C GLY A 128 7.42 1.50 -2.71
N ARG A 129 8.14 2.62 -2.63
CA ARG A 129 9.06 3.08 -3.67
C ARG A 129 10.49 2.61 -3.42
N ASN A 130 11.11 2.02 -4.44
CA ASN A 130 12.55 1.81 -4.47
C ASN A 130 13.24 3.15 -4.83
N THR A 131 14.02 3.69 -3.89
CA THR A 131 14.69 4.99 -4.04
C THR A 131 15.85 4.97 -5.04
N VAL A 132 16.41 3.79 -5.35
CA VAL A 132 17.50 3.62 -6.32
C VAL A 132 16.96 3.53 -7.74
N THR A 133 15.94 2.71 -7.97
CA THR A 133 15.39 2.46 -9.31
C THR A 133 14.21 3.35 -9.67
N GLY A 134 13.61 4.03 -8.69
CA GLY A 134 12.36 4.79 -8.85
C GLY A 134 11.10 3.92 -8.97
N LEU A 135 11.23 2.59 -8.95
CA LEU A 135 10.09 1.67 -9.09
C LEU A 135 9.15 1.79 -7.88
N ASP A 136 7.90 2.12 -8.16
CA ASP A 136 6.85 2.30 -7.17
C ASP A 136 5.91 1.09 -7.13
N ARG A 137 5.88 0.37 -6.00
CA ARG A 137 5.04 -0.82 -5.81
C ARG A 137 3.82 -0.45 -4.98
N TYR A 138 2.66 -0.40 -5.64
CA TYR A 138 1.37 -0.09 -5.01
C TYR A 138 0.30 -1.07 -5.50
N LEU A 139 -0.77 -1.22 -4.73
CA LEU A 139 -1.89 -2.07 -5.11
C LEU A 139 -2.91 -1.27 -5.91
N SER A 140 -3.56 -1.92 -6.87
CA SER A 140 -4.67 -1.36 -7.63
C SER A 140 -5.78 -2.38 -7.76
N SER A 141 -7.00 -1.99 -7.40
CA SER A 141 -8.16 -2.89 -7.41
C SER A 141 -8.42 -3.42 -8.82
N TRP A 142 -9.15 -4.52 -8.90
CA TRP A 142 -9.83 -4.90 -10.13
C TRP A 142 -10.97 -3.93 -10.41
N LYS A 143 -11.37 -3.83 -11.67
CA LYS A 143 -12.52 -3.01 -12.08
C LYS A 143 -13.84 -3.65 -11.67
N SER A 144 -13.90 -4.98 -11.70
CA SER A 144 -15.01 -5.78 -11.17
C SER A 144 -14.55 -7.20 -10.85
N ASN A 145 -15.42 -8.04 -10.29
CA ASN A 145 -15.08 -9.44 -9.97
C ASN A 145 -14.64 -10.28 -11.18
N ASP A 146 -15.07 -9.90 -12.39
CA ASP A 146 -14.78 -10.61 -13.63
C ASP A 146 -13.84 -9.84 -14.58
N ASP A 147 -13.41 -8.64 -14.20
CA ASP A 147 -12.53 -7.77 -14.99
C ASP A 147 -11.32 -7.32 -14.15
N PRO A 148 -10.14 -7.94 -14.38
CA PRO A 148 -8.94 -7.67 -13.61
C PRO A 148 -8.21 -6.39 -14.03
N SER A 149 -8.69 -5.67 -15.05
CA SER A 149 -8.13 -4.36 -15.42
C SER A 149 -8.14 -3.41 -14.22
N LYS A 150 -7.30 -2.38 -14.25
CA LYS A 150 -7.23 -1.41 -13.16
C LYS A 150 -8.60 -0.79 -12.90
N GLY A 151 -9.09 -0.97 -11.67
CA GLY A 151 -10.25 -0.29 -11.14
C GLY A 151 -9.90 1.09 -10.58
N ASP A 152 -10.86 1.67 -9.87
CA ASP A 152 -10.78 3.07 -9.40
C ASP A 152 -9.92 3.23 -8.13
N PHE A 153 -9.66 2.13 -7.40
CA PHE A 153 -9.01 2.18 -6.10
C PHE A 153 -7.52 1.82 -6.17
N THR A 154 -6.70 2.60 -5.47
CA THR A 154 -5.27 2.34 -5.30
C THR A 154 -4.86 2.43 -3.85
N TYR A 155 -3.92 1.58 -3.43
CA TYR A 155 -3.35 1.59 -2.09
C TYR A 155 -1.83 1.62 -2.18
N GLY A 156 -1.24 2.75 -1.80
CA GLY A 156 0.16 3.06 -2.06
C GLY A 156 0.80 3.90 -0.95
N LEU A 157 2.14 3.89 -0.93
CA LEU A 157 2.95 4.72 -0.07
C LEU A 157 3.09 6.11 -0.67
N ASP A 158 2.77 7.12 0.12
CA ASP A 158 3.11 8.51 -0.15
C ASP A 158 4.41 8.84 0.60
N PRO A 159 5.50 9.20 -0.09
CA PRO A 159 6.78 9.49 0.53
C PRO A 159 6.91 10.94 1.00
N SER A 160 5.90 11.80 0.84
CA SER A 160 5.97 13.20 1.26
C SER A 160 5.98 13.34 2.78
N GLY A 161 6.88 14.17 3.29
CA GLY A 161 7.11 14.33 4.72
C GLY A 161 7.51 13.00 5.35
N CYS A 162 6.79 12.57 6.38
CA CYS A 162 6.96 11.24 6.93
C CYS A 162 6.09 10.22 6.16
N PRO A 163 6.63 9.10 5.63
CA PRO A 163 5.89 8.20 4.76
C PRO A 163 4.61 7.62 5.36
N GLN A 164 3.53 7.59 4.58
CA GLN A 164 2.23 7.04 4.99
C GLN A 164 1.56 6.25 3.88
N LEU A 165 0.70 5.31 4.26
CA LEU A 165 -0.13 4.58 3.31
C LEU A 165 -1.49 5.25 3.15
N PHE A 166 -1.89 5.39 1.88
CA PHE A 166 -3.18 5.96 1.50
C PHE A 166 -3.95 5.01 0.60
N LEU A 167 -5.26 4.90 0.88
CA LEU A 167 -6.23 4.37 -0.06
C LEU A 167 -6.87 5.55 -0.80
N ARG A 168 -6.89 5.46 -2.12
CA ARG A 168 -7.41 6.52 -3.01
C ARG A 168 -8.44 5.97 -3.97
N SER A 169 -9.42 6.79 -4.32
CA SER A 169 -10.32 6.60 -5.45
C SER A 169 -9.99 7.68 -6.49
N GLY A 170 -9.31 7.30 -7.57
CA GLY A 170 -8.67 8.26 -8.47
C GLY A 170 -7.70 9.18 -7.71
N SER A 171 -7.91 10.49 -7.77
CA SER A 171 -7.11 11.49 -7.03
C SER A 171 -7.55 11.71 -5.57
N THR A 172 -8.74 11.24 -5.19
CA THR A 172 -9.33 11.51 -3.88
C THR A 172 -8.77 10.55 -2.83
N VAL A 173 -8.29 11.08 -1.71
CA VAL A 173 -7.95 10.24 -0.55
C VAL A 173 -9.25 9.80 0.11
N ILE A 174 -9.40 8.50 0.31
CA ILE A 174 -10.59 7.95 0.94
C ILE A 174 -10.29 7.36 2.32
N PHE A 175 -9.06 6.86 2.54
CA PHE A 175 -8.58 6.38 3.84
C PHE A 175 -7.07 6.61 3.94
N ARG A 176 -6.59 6.81 5.17
CA ARG A 176 -5.17 6.96 5.49
C ARG A 176 -4.83 6.02 6.63
N SER A 177 -3.90 5.08 6.43
CA SER A 177 -3.45 4.18 7.50
C SER A 177 -2.69 4.94 8.59
N GLY A 178 -1.92 5.95 8.17
CA GLY A 178 -1.02 6.72 9.03
C GLY A 178 0.44 6.35 8.82
N PRO A 179 1.36 6.96 9.56
CA PRO A 179 2.77 6.56 9.58
C PRO A 179 2.90 5.16 10.19
N TRP A 180 3.98 4.46 9.86
CA TRP A 180 4.25 3.13 10.41
C TRP A 180 4.33 3.18 11.95
N ASN A 181 3.36 2.56 12.62
CA ASN A 181 3.42 2.22 14.04
C ASN A 181 3.17 0.71 14.18
N ALA A 182 4.16 0.00 14.72
CA ALA A 182 4.32 -1.45 14.57
C ALA A 182 3.34 -2.32 15.40
N PHE A 183 2.04 -2.29 15.08
CA PHE A 183 1.04 -3.20 15.66
C PHE A 183 0.03 -3.69 14.62
N ASP A 184 0.26 -4.89 14.09
CA ASP A 184 -0.68 -6.02 14.05
C ASP A 184 -0.34 -6.97 12.88
N MET A 185 -0.10 -8.26 13.17
CA MET A 185 -0.63 -9.41 12.41
C MET A 185 -0.50 -10.70 13.27
N ASP A 186 -1.63 -11.37 13.55
CA ASP A 186 -1.68 -12.76 14.05
C ASP A 186 -2.19 -13.69 12.92
N GLY A 187 -1.54 -14.84 12.75
CA GLY A 187 -1.58 -15.67 11.54
C GLY A 187 -2.36 -16.98 11.70
N ARG A 188 -3.68 -16.92 11.87
CA ARG A 188 -4.50 -18.14 11.98
C ARG A 188 -5.83 -18.07 11.21
N THR A 189 -5.86 -18.54 9.96
CA THR A 189 -6.97 -19.33 9.36
C THR A 189 -6.64 -19.77 7.91
N LYS A 190 -7.28 -20.85 7.42
CA LYS A 190 -7.12 -21.43 6.06
C LYS A 190 -8.27 -21.05 5.10
N SER A 191 -8.93 -19.93 5.34
CA SER A 191 -10.00 -19.37 4.51
C SER A 191 -9.81 -17.86 4.37
N TRP A 192 -10.17 -17.28 3.22
CA TRP A 192 -10.19 -15.83 3.05
C TRP A 192 -11.34 -15.23 3.86
N ASN A 193 -11.05 -14.94 5.12
CA ASN A 193 -11.86 -14.05 5.92
C ASN A 193 -11.31 -12.65 5.73
N VAL A 194 -12.19 -11.66 5.60
CA VAL A 194 -11.78 -10.25 5.70
C VAL A 194 -11.27 -10.06 7.13
N TYR A 195 -9.95 -10.14 7.31
CA TYR A 195 -9.31 -9.97 8.63
C TYR A 195 -9.50 -8.53 9.13
N SER A 196 -9.40 -7.57 8.20
CA SER A 196 -9.68 -6.15 8.44
C SER A 196 -10.06 -5.50 7.12
N THR A 197 -11.09 -4.65 7.14
CA THR A 197 -11.29 -3.62 6.10
C THR A 197 -10.41 -2.41 6.42
N ALA A 198 -10.07 -1.62 5.40
CA ALA A 198 -9.47 -0.30 5.61
C ALA A 198 -10.45 0.67 6.31
N TYR A 199 -11.75 0.49 6.08
CA TYR A 199 -12.84 1.21 6.76
C TYR A 199 -13.38 0.35 7.90
N LYS A 200 -12.84 0.45 9.11
CA LYS A 200 -13.45 -0.23 10.27
C LYS A 200 -14.64 0.57 10.80
N ASP A 201 -14.56 1.90 10.75
CA ASP A 201 -15.62 2.78 11.24
C ASP A 201 -15.65 4.15 10.53
N ASP A 202 -16.65 4.96 10.86
CA ASP A 202 -16.82 6.31 10.30
C ASP A 202 -15.58 7.19 10.49
N CYS A 203 -14.83 7.03 11.59
CA CYS A 203 -13.65 7.85 11.87
C CYS A 203 -12.42 7.49 11.01
N ASP A 204 -12.46 6.36 10.30
CA ASP A 204 -11.44 6.00 9.31
C ASP A 204 -11.61 6.76 7.98
N SER A 205 -12.80 7.29 7.70
CA SER A 205 -13.02 8.16 6.54
C SER A 205 -12.08 9.35 6.58
N TYR A 206 -11.29 9.51 5.52
CA TYR A 206 -10.29 10.57 5.46
C TYR A 206 -10.95 11.94 5.60
N ALA A 207 -10.43 12.75 6.51
CA ALA A 207 -10.89 14.12 6.79
C ALA A 207 -12.39 14.25 7.15
N LEU A 208 -12.99 13.23 7.79
CA LEU A 208 -14.37 13.33 8.31
C LEU A 208 -14.52 14.52 9.28
N CYS A 209 -13.55 14.69 10.18
CA CYS A 209 -13.46 15.85 11.05
C CYS A 209 -12.35 16.77 10.53
N GLY A 210 -12.64 18.07 10.39
CA GLY A 210 -11.69 19.05 9.87
C GLY A 210 -10.51 19.35 10.80
N ALA A 211 -9.66 20.30 10.40
CA ALA A 211 -8.44 20.67 11.12
C ALA A 211 -8.65 20.88 12.63
N TYR A 212 -7.66 20.50 13.44
CA TYR A 212 -7.67 20.68 14.90
C TYR A 212 -8.83 20.03 15.67
N SER A 213 -9.48 19.03 15.08
CA SER A 213 -10.53 18.24 15.70
C SER A 213 -10.17 16.76 15.75
N THR A 214 -10.88 16.01 16.58
CA THR A 214 -10.69 14.56 16.76
C THR A 214 -12.00 13.83 16.52
N CYS A 215 -11.91 12.65 15.91
CA CYS A 215 -13.06 11.76 15.71
C CYS A 215 -13.08 10.68 16.81
N ASN A 216 -14.23 10.46 17.42
CA ASN A 216 -14.43 9.40 18.41
C ASN A 216 -15.74 8.67 18.14
N ILE A 217 -15.66 7.37 17.86
CA ILE A 217 -16.81 6.54 17.53
C ILE A 217 -17.82 6.38 18.67
N HIS A 218 -17.40 6.59 19.92
CA HIS A 218 -18.22 6.47 21.13
C HIS A 218 -18.83 7.80 21.58
N ARG A 219 -18.63 8.89 20.82
CA ARG A 219 -19.21 10.21 21.11
C ARG A 219 -20.26 10.60 20.08
N SER A 220 -21.26 11.36 20.54
CA SER A 220 -22.24 12.03 19.68
C SER A 220 -22.29 13.51 20.07
N PRO A 221 -21.89 14.45 19.18
CA PRO A 221 -21.37 14.23 17.83
C PRO A 221 -19.99 13.52 17.82
N ARG A 222 -19.67 12.83 16.71
CA ARG A 222 -18.41 12.06 16.57
C ARG A 222 -17.17 12.97 16.56
N CYS A 223 -17.29 14.14 15.95
CA CYS A 223 -16.21 15.12 15.86
C CYS A 223 -16.25 16.11 17.04
N GLY A 224 -15.10 16.37 17.64
CA GLY A 224 -14.92 17.36 18.69
C GLY A 224 -13.60 18.12 18.57
N CYS A 225 -13.63 19.43 18.83
CA CYS A 225 -12.42 20.23 18.85
C CYS A 225 -11.45 19.77 19.95
N MET A 226 -10.15 19.84 19.64
CA MET A 226 -9.12 19.59 20.65
C MET A 226 -9.16 20.64 21.76
N LYS A 227 -8.60 20.29 22.93
CA LYS A 227 -8.51 21.23 24.06
C LYS A 227 -7.76 22.50 23.65
N GLY A 228 -8.36 23.66 23.89
CA GLY A 228 -7.82 24.96 23.49
C GLY A 228 -8.27 25.45 22.11
N PHE A 229 -9.13 24.69 21.43
CA PHE A 229 -9.71 25.04 20.13
C PHE A 229 -11.23 25.18 20.22
N VAL A 230 -11.80 25.96 19.30
CA VAL A 230 -13.25 26.20 19.15
C VAL A 230 -13.65 26.06 17.68
N PRO A 231 -14.91 25.71 17.35
CA PRO A 231 -15.33 25.58 15.96
C PRO A 231 -15.09 26.87 15.17
N LYS A 232 -14.58 26.74 13.94
CA LYS A 232 -14.37 27.90 13.06
C LYS A 232 -15.68 28.60 12.72
N PHE A 233 -16.73 27.80 12.47
CA PHE A 233 -18.09 28.25 12.20
C PHE A 233 -19.08 27.51 13.11
N PRO A 234 -19.45 28.09 14.27
CA PRO A 234 -20.29 27.40 15.26
C PRO A 234 -21.63 26.91 14.69
N TYR A 235 -22.30 27.71 13.86
CA TYR A 235 -23.58 27.33 13.27
C TYR A 235 -23.48 26.08 12.38
N GLN A 236 -22.46 26.01 11.51
CA GLN A 236 -22.23 24.83 10.66
C GLN A 236 -21.91 23.60 11.50
N TRP A 237 -21.09 23.78 12.55
CA TRP A 237 -20.72 22.73 13.48
C TRP A 237 -21.92 22.13 14.20
N ASP A 238 -22.86 22.97 14.63
CA ASP A 238 -24.11 22.55 15.29
C ASP A 238 -25.05 21.82 14.33
N THR A 239 -24.96 22.10 13.01
CA THR A 239 -25.67 21.37 11.96
C THR A 239 -24.94 20.13 11.44
N MET A 240 -23.91 19.65 12.16
CA MET A 240 -23.09 18.48 11.83
C MET A 240 -22.18 18.62 10.59
N ASP A 241 -21.88 19.86 10.17
CA ASP A 241 -20.83 20.13 9.20
C ASP A 241 -19.51 20.47 9.93
N TRP A 242 -18.63 19.48 10.01
CA TRP A 242 -17.32 19.59 10.68
C TRP A 242 -16.17 19.86 9.72
N SER A 243 -16.45 20.05 8.42
CA SER A 243 -15.44 20.14 7.36
C SER A 243 -14.45 21.29 7.58
N ASN A 244 -14.93 22.41 8.12
CA ASN A 244 -14.14 23.61 8.41
C ASN A 244 -13.26 23.49 9.67
N GLY A 245 -13.42 22.42 10.44
CA GLY A 245 -12.61 22.16 11.63
C GLY A 245 -12.73 23.22 12.73
N CYS A 246 -11.66 23.33 13.50
CA CYS A 246 -11.57 24.18 14.67
C CYS A 246 -10.38 25.15 14.54
N VAL A 247 -10.46 26.26 15.28
CA VAL A 247 -9.40 27.28 15.37
C VAL A 247 -8.98 27.47 16.81
N ARG A 248 -7.76 27.96 17.04
CA ARG A 248 -7.26 28.21 18.38
C ARG A 248 -8.13 29.27 19.08
N LYS A 249 -8.46 29.02 20.35
CA LYS A 249 -9.16 30.01 21.20
C LYS A 249 -8.27 31.21 21.52
N THR A 250 -6.97 30.98 21.65
CA THR A 250 -5.95 32.00 21.94
C THR A 250 -4.92 32.00 20.83
N SER A 251 -4.57 33.18 20.31
CA SER A 251 -3.50 33.33 19.33
C SER A 251 -2.15 32.90 19.88
N LEU A 252 -1.31 32.32 19.02
CA LEU A 252 0.06 31.94 19.36
C LEU A 252 0.99 33.16 19.37
N ASP A 253 1.97 33.15 20.26
CA ASP A 253 3.13 34.05 20.24
C ASP A 253 4.40 33.20 20.19
N CYS A 254 4.78 32.81 18.96
CA CYS A 254 5.92 31.95 18.68
C CYS A 254 7.22 32.43 19.35
N GLN A 255 7.35 33.74 19.56
CA GLN A 255 8.57 34.33 20.13
C GLN A 255 8.59 34.23 21.66
N LYS A 256 7.43 34.16 22.33
CA LYS A 256 7.34 34.18 23.79
C LYS A 256 6.14 33.39 24.31
N GLY A 257 6.43 32.36 25.10
CA GLY A 257 5.46 31.76 26.02
C GLY A 257 4.53 30.69 25.44
N ASP A 258 4.66 30.37 24.15
CA ASP A 258 3.98 29.21 23.58
C ASP A 258 4.47 27.89 24.18
N GLY A 259 3.57 26.93 24.27
CA GLY A 259 3.85 25.60 24.79
C GLY A 259 2.94 24.55 24.16
N PHE A 260 3.20 23.30 24.50
CA PHE A 260 2.48 22.17 23.93
C PHE A 260 1.60 21.47 24.97
N ALA A 261 0.38 21.13 24.57
CA ALA A 261 -0.48 20.24 25.32
C ALA A 261 -0.30 18.80 24.82
N LYS A 262 -0.06 17.86 25.73
CA LYS A 262 0.04 16.44 25.38
C LYS A 262 -1.33 15.92 24.93
N CYS A 263 -1.36 15.35 23.73
CA CYS A 263 -2.50 14.59 23.20
C CYS A 263 -2.20 13.09 23.36
N SER A 264 -3.19 12.28 23.71
CA SER A 264 -3.00 10.84 23.96
C SER A 264 -4.20 10.05 23.45
N GLY A 265 -3.96 8.81 23.00
CA GLY A 265 -5.00 7.96 22.42
C GLY A 265 -5.53 8.47 21.08
N VAL A 266 -4.70 9.19 20.30
CA VAL A 266 -5.06 9.73 18.98
C VAL A 266 -4.16 9.15 17.90
N LYS A 267 -4.73 8.92 16.71
CA LYS A 267 -3.98 8.65 15.49
C LYS A 267 -3.24 9.92 15.07
N LEU A 268 -1.96 9.81 14.72
CA LEU A 268 -1.16 10.94 14.23
C LEU A 268 -1.84 11.61 13.03
N PRO A 269 -1.83 12.94 12.89
CA PRO A 269 -2.45 13.64 11.75
C PRO A 269 -1.74 13.32 10.42
N ASP A 270 -2.28 13.80 9.31
CA ASP A 270 -1.65 13.68 7.99
C ASP A 270 -0.22 14.23 8.06
N THR A 271 0.75 13.45 7.56
CA THR A 271 2.18 13.81 7.67
C THR A 271 2.80 14.24 6.35
N ARG A 272 2.00 14.51 5.31
CA ARG A 272 2.54 15.00 4.03
C ARG A 272 3.23 16.35 4.15
N ASN A 273 2.74 17.20 5.06
CA ASN A 273 3.32 18.51 5.38
C ASN A 273 4.22 18.47 6.64
N SER A 274 4.80 17.31 6.95
CA SER A 274 5.69 17.15 8.11
C SER A 274 7.16 17.06 7.70
N TRP A 275 8.03 17.15 8.70
CA TRP A 275 9.43 16.76 8.60
C TRP A 275 9.71 15.67 9.63
N PHE A 276 10.74 14.87 9.41
CA PHE A 276 11.19 13.87 10.37
C PHE A 276 12.72 13.83 10.48
N ASN A 277 13.22 13.43 11.64
CA ASN A 277 14.63 13.28 11.95
C ASN A 277 14.85 12.10 12.90
N GLU A 278 15.55 11.08 12.42
CA GLU A 278 15.83 9.81 13.10
C GLU A 278 16.87 9.89 14.22
N SER A 279 17.62 11.00 14.31
CA SER A 279 18.68 11.16 15.32
C SER A 279 18.21 11.94 16.56
N MET A 280 16.99 12.47 16.56
CA MET A 280 16.52 13.42 17.57
C MET A 280 15.61 12.77 18.61
N ASN A 281 15.90 13.04 19.90
CA ASN A 281 15.03 12.64 20.99
C ASN A 281 13.84 13.62 21.19
N LEU A 282 12.93 13.27 22.09
CA LEU A 282 11.68 14.02 22.30
C LEU A 282 11.90 15.48 22.72
N LYS A 283 12.93 15.74 23.53
CA LYS A 283 13.22 17.08 24.06
C LYS A 283 13.81 17.98 22.98
N GLU A 284 14.68 17.43 22.15
CA GLU A 284 15.22 18.11 20.98
C GLU A 284 14.11 18.40 19.97
N CYS A 285 13.24 17.42 19.73
CA CYS A 285 12.08 17.53 18.86
C CYS A 285 11.15 18.70 19.29
N ALA A 286 10.81 18.73 20.59
CA ALA A 286 10.02 19.81 21.17
C ALA A 286 10.69 21.18 20.99
N SER A 287 11.99 21.25 21.28
CA SER A 287 12.77 22.49 21.18
C SER A 287 12.86 23.00 19.74
N LEU A 288 13.02 22.09 18.77
CA LEU A 288 13.05 22.42 17.35
C LEU A 288 11.69 22.90 16.85
N CYS A 289 10.61 22.23 17.27
CA CYS A 289 9.25 22.64 16.93
C CYS A 289 8.91 24.02 17.53
N LEU A 290 9.27 24.30 18.79
CA LEU A 290 9.07 25.64 19.39
C LEU A 290 9.77 26.77 18.61
N ARG A 291 10.94 26.51 18.04
CA ARG A 291 11.68 27.50 17.25
C ARG A 291 11.12 27.72 15.84
N ASN A 292 10.29 26.79 15.37
CA ASN A 292 9.69 26.83 14.05
C ASN A 292 8.24 27.30 14.17
N CYS A 293 7.96 28.56 13.85
CA CYS A 293 6.62 29.15 13.99
C CYS A 293 5.54 28.49 13.13
N SER A 294 5.91 27.69 12.13
CA SER A 294 4.96 26.89 11.34
C SER A 294 4.64 25.53 11.98
N CYS A 295 5.45 25.08 12.95
CA CYS A 295 5.27 23.80 13.62
C CYS A 295 4.10 23.87 14.60
N SER A 296 3.12 22.98 14.41
CA SER A 296 1.88 22.97 15.20
C SER A 296 1.84 21.85 16.23
N ALA A 297 2.55 20.76 15.99
CA ALA A 297 2.68 19.61 16.88
C ALA A 297 3.98 18.85 16.60
N TYR A 298 4.38 17.97 17.52
CA TYR A 298 5.51 17.06 17.32
C TYR A 298 5.22 15.70 17.95
N THR A 299 5.92 14.67 17.48
CA THR A 299 5.85 13.30 18.03
C THR A 299 7.17 12.58 17.84
N ILE A 300 7.36 11.47 18.54
CA ILE A 300 8.31 10.43 18.15
C ILE A 300 7.53 9.33 17.41
N GLN A 301 8.14 8.76 16.38
CA GLN A 301 7.75 7.50 15.76
C GLN A 301 8.81 6.45 16.08
N ILE A 302 8.37 5.24 16.41
CA ILE A 302 9.27 4.16 16.83
C ILE A 302 9.34 3.16 15.67
N SER A 303 10.53 2.96 15.08
CA SER A 303 10.79 1.83 14.18
C SER A 303 11.25 0.61 15.02
N LYS A 304 10.49 -0.49 14.97
CA LYS A 304 10.83 -1.72 15.74
C LYS A 304 11.99 -2.52 15.13
N GLU A 305 12.30 -2.32 13.86
CA GLU A 305 13.39 -3.04 13.20
C GLU A 305 14.78 -2.51 13.55
N GLU A 306 14.89 -1.26 14.03
CA GLU A 306 16.19 -0.64 14.33
C GLU A 306 16.28 0.03 15.73
N GLU A 307 15.21 0.00 16.56
CA GLU A 307 15.11 0.79 17.81
C GLU A 307 15.40 2.29 17.60
N VAL A 308 15.04 2.83 16.43
CA VAL A 308 15.28 4.24 16.10
C VAL A 308 14.03 5.06 16.40
N ASP A 309 14.19 6.06 17.27
CA ASP A 309 13.20 7.08 17.55
C ASP A 309 13.31 8.18 16.48
N ALA A 310 12.33 8.29 15.59
CA ALA A 310 12.25 9.40 14.65
C ALA A 310 11.36 10.52 15.20
N CYS A 311 11.97 11.67 15.50
CA CYS A 311 11.23 12.90 15.75
C CYS A 311 10.49 13.32 14.48
N SER A 312 9.23 13.71 14.59
CA SER A 312 8.50 14.36 13.50
C SER A 312 7.81 15.63 13.99
N GLY A 313 8.05 16.74 13.30
CA GLY A 313 7.31 17.98 13.46
C GLY A 313 6.20 18.07 12.41
N LEU A 314 5.01 18.43 12.88
CA LEU A 314 3.76 18.37 12.14
C LEU A 314 3.24 19.77 11.87
N VAL A 315 2.81 20.00 10.64
CA VAL A 315 2.01 21.17 10.25
C VAL A 315 0.59 20.67 10.06
N ILE A 316 -0.36 21.25 10.80
CA ILE A 316 -1.78 20.89 10.72
C ILE A 316 -2.49 22.02 9.97
N ASP A 317 -3.02 21.70 8.80
CA ASP A 317 -3.83 22.56 7.93
C ASP A 317 -5.32 22.24 8.01
#